data_AF-A0A6J2TSZ0-F1
#
_entry.id   AF-A0A6J2TSZ0-F1
#
_cell.length_a   1.000
_cell.length_b   1.000
_cell.length_c   1.000
_cell.angle_alpha   90.00
_cell.angle_beta   90.00
_cell.angle_gamma   90.00
#
_symmetry.space_group_name_H-M   'P 1'
#
loop_
_entity.id
_entity.type
_entity.pdbx_description
1 polymer ?
#
loop_
_entity_poly.entity_id
_entity_poly.type
_entity_poly.pdbx_seq_one_letter_code
_entity_poly.pdbx_strand_id
1 'polypeptide(L)'
;MSQKYRLENFRYILGLFAFVYLCDVVCAYSGLIPVDPANPGKCFYRGDLLTLGVNDGISPCQRLTCYEDGSILIEGHVSMLSRELSARFCGKT
;
A
#
# COMPACT_ATOMS: atom_id res chain seq x y z
N MET A 1 25.19 8.70 42.08
CA MET A 1 25.24 7.86 40.86
C MET A 1 23.81 7.77 40.30
N SER A 2 23.32 8.77 39.54
CA SER A 2 21.88 8.78 39.18
C SER A 2 21.49 9.67 37.97
N GLN A 3 22.19 10.79 37.73
CA GLN A 3 21.80 11.71 36.65
C GLN A 3 22.24 11.27 35.24
N LYS A 4 23.47 10.78 35.07
CA LYS A 4 23.98 10.31 33.75
C LYS A 4 23.13 9.17 33.16
N TYR A 5 22.80 8.18 33.98
CA TYR A 5 21.96 7.03 33.62
C TYR A 5 20.57 7.46 33.14
N ARG A 6 20.01 8.54 33.73
CA ARG A 6 18.70 9.07 33.36
C ARG A 6 18.71 9.72 31.98
N LEU A 7 19.81 10.39 31.61
CA LEU A 7 19.98 11.06 30.31
C LEU A 7 20.28 10.07 29.18
N GLU A 8 21.09 9.04 29.44
CA GLU A 8 21.38 7.98 28.46
C GLU A 8 20.14 7.14 28.15
N ASN A 9 19.39 6.73 29.17
CA ASN A 9 18.11 6.02 28.97
C ASN A 9 17.12 6.86 28.18
N PHE A 10 17.04 8.17 28.44
CA PHE A 10 16.16 9.06 27.68
C PHE A 10 16.56 9.11 26.19
N ARG A 11 17.87 9.15 25.89
CA ARG A 11 18.39 9.07 24.52
C ARG A 11 18.02 7.77 23.82
N TYR A 12 18.15 6.62 24.48
CA TYR A 12 17.77 5.34 23.89
C TYR A 12 16.27 5.23 23.63
N ILE A 13 15.45 5.71 24.57
CA ILE A 13 13.99 5.74 24.41
C ILE A 13 13.62 6.65 23.23
N LEU A 14 14.20 7.85 23.14
CA LEU A 14 13.93 8.77 22.04
C LEU A 14 14.35 8.19 20.68
N GLY A 15 15.49 7.51 20.64
CA GLY A 15 15.97 6.82 19.44
C GLY A 15 15.07 5.65 19.01
N LEU A 16 14.55 4.89 19.97
CA LEU A 16 13.63 3.77 19.70
C LEU A 16 12.28 4.28 19.20
N PHE A 17 11.74 5.36 19.79
CA PHE A 17 10.52 6.01 19.29
C PHE A 17 10.69 6.57 17.87
N ALA A 18 11.84 7.18 17.56
CA ALA A 18 12.13 7.68 16.22
C ALA A 18 12.22 6.54 15.18
N PHE A 19 12.81 5.40 15.57
CA PHE A 19 12.90 4.22 14.70
C PHE A 19 11.52 3.62 14.40
N VAL A 20 10.65 3.48 15.41
CA VAL A 20 9.28 3.00 15.23
C VAL A 20 8.48 3.92 14.31
N TYR A 21 8.61 5.25 14.47
CA TYR A 21 7.90 6.23 13.64
C TYR A 21 8.28 6.14 12.15
N LEU A 22 9.52 5.80 11.83
CA LEU A 22 9.98 5.62 10.44
C LEU A 22 9.45 4.35 9.78
N CYS A 23 9.08 3.33 10.54
CA CYS A 23 8.55 2.08 10.00
C CYS A 23 7.09 2.17 9.54
N ASP A 24 6.32 3.16 9.99
CA ASP A 24 4.86 3.24 9.78
C ASP A 24 4.42 4.12 8.60
N VAL A 25 5.35 4.55 7.72
CA VAL A 25 4.97 5.33 6.54
C VAL A 25 4.36 4.40 5.48
N VAL A 26 3.09 4.08 5.65
CA VAL A 26 2.26 3.38 4.66
C VAL A 26 1.58 4.44 3.80
N CYS A 27 2.15 4.75 2.63
CA CYS A 27 1.49 5.69 1.70
C CYS A 27 0.46 4.94 0.87
N ALA A 28 -0.82 5.01 1.25
CA ALA A 28 -1.91 4.57 0.40
C ALA A 28 -1.98 5.46 -0.86
N TYR A 29 -2.18 4.86 -2.02
CA TYR A 29 -2.51 5.55 -3.25
C TYR A 29 -3.77 4.97 -3.85
N SER A 30 -4.58 5.84 -4.44
CA SER A 30 -5.74 5.45 -5.22
C SER A 30 -5.76 6.23 -6.53
N GLY A 31 -6.22 5.58 -7.58
CA GLY A 31 -6.30 6.16 -8.91
C GLY A 31 -7.44 5.54 -9.69
N LEU A 32 -8.21 6.38 -10.38
CA LEU A 32 -9.28 5.92 -11.26
C LEU A 32 -8.82 6.05 -12.71
N ILE A 33 -8.83 4.93 -13.44
CA ILE A 33 -8.67 4.93 -14.89
C ILE A 33 -10.07 5.03 -15.50
N PRO A 34 -10.34 6.06 -16.32
CA PRO A 34 -11.60 6.18 -17.01
C PRO A 34 -11.77 5.07 -18.05
N VAL A 35 -13.02 4.89 -18.50
CA VAL A 35 -13.40 3.93 -19.53
C VAL A 35 -12.58 4.14 -20.79
N ASP A 36 -12.05 3.05 -21.35
CA ASP A 36 -11.40 3.08 -22.66
C ASP A 36 -12.46 3.21 -23.77
N PRO A 37 -12.50 4.33 -24.53
CA PRO A 37 -13.46 4.50 -25.62
C PRO A 37 -13.25 3.48 -26.76
N ALA A 38 -12.06 2.88 -26.88
CA ALA A 38 -11.79 1.86 -27.89
C ALA A 38 -12.33 0.47 -27.51
N ASN A 39 -12.57 0.21 -26.21
CA ASN A 39 -12.98 -1.09 -25.69
C ASN A 39 -14.09 -0.94 -24.63
N PRO A 40 -15.32 -0.58 -25.05
CA PRO A 40 -16.42 -0.35 -24.12
C PRO A 40 -16.75 -1.62 -23.31
N GLY A 41 -16.88 -1.46 -21.99
CA GLY A 41 -17.22 -2.55 -21.06
C GLY A 41 -16.09 -3.54 -20.78
N LYS A 42 -14.86 -3.26 -21.20
CA LYS A 42 -13.68 -4.09 -20.91
C LYS A 42 -12.67 -3.31 -20.09
N CYS A 43 -12.22 -3.90 -18.99
CA CYS A 43 -11.18 -3.35 -18.15
C CYS A 43 -9.81 -3.88 -18.61
N PHE A 44 -9.10 -3.11 -19.43
CA PHE A 44 -7.72 -3.41 -19.79
C PHE A 44 -6.75 -2.69 -18.87
N TYR A 45 -5.89 -3.44 -18.19
CA TYR A 45 -4.86 -2.90 -17.34
C TYR A 45 -3.51 -3.50 -17.72
N ARG A 46 -2.58 -2.65 -18.19
CA ARG A 46 -1.22 -3.05 -18.61
C ARG A 46 -1.16 -4.19 -19.64
N GLY A 47 -2.20 -4.35 -20.46
CA GLY A 47 -2.28 -5.40 -21.48
C GLY A 47 -3.07 -6.63 -21.05
N ASP A 48 -3.40 -6.75 -19.77
CA ASP A 48 -4.23 -7.83 -19.23
C ASP A 48 -5.70 -7.41 -19.17
N LEU A 49 -6.59 -8.36 -19.47
CA LEU A 49 -8.03 -8.20 -19.31
C LEU A 49 -8.43 -8.58 -17.88
N LEU A 50 -8.93 -7.63 -17.11
CA LEU A 50 -9.41 -7.85 -15.76
C LEU A 50 -10.82 -8.45 -15.79
N THR A 51 -11.10 -9.32 -14.82
CA THR A 51 -12.45 -9.82 -14.54
C THR A 51 -13.29 -8.71 -13.93
N LEU A 52 -14.61 -8.72 -14.17
CA LEU A 52 -15.54 -7.84 -13.47
C LEU A 52 -15.44 -8.05 -11.94
N GLY A 53 -15.34 -6.95 -11.20
CA GLY A 53 -15.15 -6.97 -9.74
C GLY A 53 -13.70 -6.81 -9.32
N VAL A 54 -13.35 -7.40 -8.17
CA VAL A 54 -12.04 -7.24 -7.52
C VAL A 54 -11.03 -8.22 -8.09
N ASN A 55 -9.88 -7.71 -8.51
CA ASN A 55 -8.74 -8.47 -9.00
C ASN A 55 -7.49 -8.10 -8.20
N ASP A 56 -6.61 -9.07 -8.03
CA ASP A 56 -5.30 -8.85 -7.43
C ASP A 56 -4.39 -8.12 -8.43
N GLY A 57 -3.74 -7.06 -7.97
CA GLY A 57 -2.78 -6.28 -8.73
C GLY A 57 -1.34 -6.74 -8.50
N ILE A 58 -0.39 -5.90 -8.95
CA ILE A 58 1.02 -6.22 -8.86
C ILE A 58 1.52 -6.01 -7.41
N SER A 59 2.35 -6.93 -6.94
CA SER A 59 3.06 -6.88 -5.65
C SER A 59 3.68 -5.49 -5.37
N PRO A 60 3.60 -4.97 -4.13
CA PRO A 60 3.40 -5.75 -2.90
C PRO A 60 2.02 -5.65 -2.24
N CYS A 61 1.16 -4.71 -2.63
CA CYS A 61 -0.23 -4.55 -2.14
C CYS A 61 -1.00 -3.67 -3.14
N GLN A 62 -1.41 -4.19 -4.29
CA GLN A 62 -2.23 -3.46 -5.25
C GLN A 62 -3.53 -4.24 -5.48
N ARG A 63 -4.66 -3.55 -5.40
CA ARG A 63 -6.01 -4.04 -5.66
C ARG A 63 -6.57 -3.30 -6.87
N LEU A 64 -7.16 -4.04 -7.79
CA LEU A 64 -7.73 -3.52 -9.03
C LEU A 64 -9.20 -3.87 -9.06
N THR A 65 -10.08 -2.87 -9.06
CA THR A 65 -11.53 -3.08 -9.18
C THR A 65 -11.98 -2.67 -10.57
N CYS A 66 -12.52 -3.62 -11.33
CA CYS A 66 -13.13 -3.40 -12.63
C CYS A 66 -14.65 -3.20 -12.45
N TYR A 67 -15.16 -2.07 -12.91
CA TYR A 67 -16.59 -1.75 -12.89
C TYR A 67 -17.28 -2.09 -14.23
N GLU A 68 -18.61 -2.18 -14.20
CA GLU A 68 -19.44 -2.52 -15.37
C GLU A 68 -19.37 -1.51 -16.51
N ASP A 69 -19.08 -0.24 -16.19
CA ASP A 69 -18.86 0.80 -17.18
C ASP A 69 -17.51 0.65 -17.91
N GLY A 70 -16.62 -0.21 -17.41
CA GLY A 70 -15.27 -0.39 -17.92
C GLY A 70 -14.23 0.53 -17.25
N SER A 71 -14.62 1.28 -16.22
CA SER A 71 -13.66 2.03 -15.40
C SER A 71 -12.90 1.11 -14.44
N ILE A 72 -11.68 1.51 -14.08
CA ILE A 72 -10.79 0.72 -13.23
C ILE A 72 -10.35 1.56 -12.05
N LEU A 73 -10.69 1.12 -10.84
CA LEU A 73 -10.15 1.68 -9.60
C LEU A 73 -8.91 0.90 -9.18
N ILE A 74 -7.80 1.61 -9.06
CA ILE A 74 -6.54 1.11 -8.54
C ILE A 74 -6.42 1.60 -7.12
N GLU A 75 -6.19 0.68 -6.19
CA GLU A 75 -5.88 1.00 -4.80
C GLU A 75 -4.62 0.25 -4.41
N GLY A 76 -3.71 0.90 -3.72
CA GLY A 76 -2.53 0.21 -3.23
C GLY A 76 -1.82 0.97 -2.15
N HIS A 77 -0.80 0.34 -1.59
CA HIS A 77 0.02 0.96 -0.56
C HIS A 77 1.49 0.88 -0.98
N VAL A 78 2.19 2.00 -0.90
CA VAL A 78 3.64 2.05 -0.94
C VAL A 78 4.13 1.69 0.46
N SER A 79 4.33 0.40 0.70
CA SER A 79 5.03 -0.05 1.90
C SER A 79 6.53 -0.06 1.60
N MET A 80 7.30 0.76 2.31
CA MET A 80 8.77 0.73 2.28
C MET A 80 9.35 -0.45 3.09
N LEU A 81 8.49 -1.29 3.68
CA LEU A 81 8.87 -2.51 4.38
C LEU A 81 9.17 -3.67 3.43
N SER A 82 10.02 -4.61 3.89
CA SER A 82 10.32 -5.89 3.23
C SER A 82 9.04 -6.55 2.68
N ARG A 83 9.16 -7.19 1.51
CA ARG A 83 8.05 -7.88 0.80
C ARG A 83 7.25 -8.82 1.72
N GLU A 84 7.90 -9.45 2.70
CA GLU A 84 7.27 -10.35 3.67
C GLU A 84 6.37 -9.64 4.70
N LEU A 85 6.70 -8.39 5.07
CA LEU A 85 5.86 -7.60 5.97
C LEU A 85 4.71 -6.94 5.22
N SER A 86 4.93 -6.49 3.98
CA SER A 86 3.86 -5.97 3.12
C SER A 86 2.74 -7.00 2.91
N ALA A 87 3.10 -8.27 2.64
CA ALA A 87 2.14 -9.36 2.51
C ALA A 87 1.29 -9.60 3.77
N ARG A 88 1.82 -9.34 4.98
CA ARG A 88 1.05 -9.44 6.23
C ARG A 88 0.07 -8.29 6.45
N PHE A 89 0.35 -7.11 5.90
CA PHE A 89 -0.54 -5.95 5.98
C PHE A 89 -1.64 -6.00 4.90
N CYS A 90 -1.36 -6.59 3.74
CA CYS A 90 -2.34 -6.76 2.65
C CYS A 90 -3.60 -7.55 3.06
N GLY A 91 -3.48 -8.47 4.02
CA GLY A 91 -4.56 -9.38 4.43
C GLY A 91 -5.42 -8.90 5.61
N LYS A 92 -5.36 -7.61 5.97
CA LYS A 92 -6.03 -7.08 7.17
C LYS A 92 -7.07 -5.97 6.92
N THR A 93 -7.52 -5.80 5.68
CA THR A 93 -8.72 -5.02 5.34
C THR A 93 -9.90 -5.92 5.12
#